data_AF-A0A1H6WCU1-F1
#
_entry.id   AF-A0A1H6WCU1-F1
#
_cell.length_a   1.000
_cell.length_b   1.000
_cell.length_c   1.000
_cell.angle_alpha   90.00
_cell.angle_beta   90.00
_cell.angle_gamma   90.00
#
_symmetry.space_group_name_H-M   'P 1'
#
loop_
_entity.id
_entity.type
_entity.pdbx_description
1 polymer ?
#
loop_
_entity_poly.entity_id
_entity_poly.type
_entity_poly.pdbx_seq_one_letter_code
_entity_poly.pdbx_strand_id
1 'polypeptide(L)'
;MIEAGISVGVCEDEFWLMTPRQYWRRLKGEGGRLKRENEARIEQVWLGEVLHRVKKVPKLEKLLGKEKPEKVSISEGFARIREMAMKAKQAREAETK
;
A
#
# COMPACT_ATOMS: atom_id res chain seq x y z
N MET A 1 25.98 1.32 8.11
CA MET A 1 24.74 2.13 7.97
C MET A 1 24.49 2.49 6.51
N ILE A 2 25.44 3.13 5.82
CA ILE A 2 25.32 3.48 4.39
C ILE A 2 24.93 2.29 3.52
N GLU A 3 25.55 1.12 3.74
CA GLU A 3 25.23 -0.12 3.01
C GLU A 3 23.76 -0.51 3.05
N ALA A 4 23.09 -0.32 4.20
CA ALA A 4 21.66 -0.60 4.34
C ALA A 4 20.80 0.48 3.66
N GLY A 5 21.32 1.70 3.47
CA GLY A 5 20.70 2.72 2.63
C GLY A 5 20.82 2.36 1.15
N ILE A 6 22.01 1.96 0.71
CA ILE A 6 22.28 1.55 -0.68
C ILE A 6 21.39 0.37 -1.07
N SER A 7 21.23 -0.63 -0.20
CA SER A 7 20.38 -1.80 -0.49
C SER A 7 18.91 -1.46 -0.69
N VAL A 8 18.45 -0.32 -0.15
CA VAL A 8 17.08 0.18 -0.36
C VAL A 8 17.00 1.33 -1.38
N GLY A 9 18.06 1.54 -2.17
CA GLY A 9 18.09 2.49 -3.27
C GLY A 9 18.37 3.94 -2.87
N VAL A 10 18.98 4.19 -1.70
CA VAL A 10 19.53 5.50 -1.35
C VAL A 10 20.92 5.61 -1.96
N CYS A 11 21.15 6.63 -2.80
CA CYS A 11 22.49 6.89 -3.30
C CYS A 11 23.38 7.50 -2.20
N GLU A 12 24.69 7.38 -2.34
CA GLU A 12 25.63 7.80 -1.29
C GLU A 12 25.54 9.30 -0.99
N ASP A 13 25.38 10.13 -2.01
CA ASP A 13 25.21 11.58 -1.85
C ASP A 13 23.94 11.92 -1.06
N GLU A 14 22.83 11.24 -1.33
CA GLU A 14 21.56 11.42 -0.60
C GLU A 14 21.66 10.96 0.85
N PHE A 15 22.45 9.94 1.15
CA PHE A 15 22.64 9.45 2.51
C PHE A 15 23.19 10.56 3.42
N TRP A 16 24.21 11.27 2.95
CA TRP A 16 24.86 12.33 3.72
C TRP A 16 23.98 13.57 3.92
N LEU A 17 23.02 13.80 3.02
CA LEU A 17 22.06 14.90 3.11
C LEU A 17 20.86 14.58 4.01
N MET A 18 20.66 13.33 4.38
CA MET A 18 19.52 12.91 5.19
C MET A 18 19.80 13.03 6.69
N THR A 19 18.81 13.55 7.41
CA THR A 19 18.77 13.43 8.88
C THR A 19 18.54 11.97 9.28
N PRO A 20 19.00 11.53 10.47
CA PRO A 20 18.75 10.18 10.96
C PRO A 20 17.26 9.81 10.95
N ARG A 21 16.36 10.76 11.26
CA ARG A 21 14.90 10.55 11.24
C ARG A 21 14.39 10.26 9.83
N GLN A 22 14.88 10.96 8.81
CA GLN A 22 14.51 10.73 7.42
C GLN A 22 14.99 9.35 6.96
N TYR A 23 16.24 9.01 7.28
CA TYR A 23 16.82 7.71 6.99
C TYR A 23 16.00 6.56 7.59
N TRP A 24 15.64 6.64 8.89
CA TRP A 24 14.81 5.63 9.54
C TRP A 24 13.42 5.50 8.93
N ARG A 25 12.78 6.62 8.56
CA ARG A 25 11.47 6.59 7.90
C ARG A 25 11.55 5.90 6.54
N ARG A 26 12.62 6.17 5.76
CA ARG A 26 12.87 5.51 4.47
C ARG A 26 13.01 4.00 4.64
N LEU A 27 13.90 3.56 5.54
CA LEU A 27 14.11 2.14 5.82
C LEU A 27 12.82 1.43 6.25
N LYS A 28 12.03 2.06 7.13
CA LYS A 28 10.74 1.49 7.57
C LYS A 28 9.75 1.35 6.41
N GLY A 29 9.68 2.36 5.53
CA GLY A 29 8.85 2.32 4.34
C GLY A 29 9.25 1.19 3.40
N GLU A 30 10.55 1.02 3.16
CA GLU A 30 11.10 -0.02 2.29
C GLU A 30 10.92 -1.42 2.87
N GLY A 31 11.13 -1.61 4.17
CA GLY A 31 10.79 -2.86 4.84
C GLY A 31 9.30 -3.23 4.71
N GLY A 32 8.42 -2.23 4.83
CA GLY A 32 6.98 -2.42 4.60
C GLY A 32 6.64 -2.77 3.15
N ARG A 33 7.32 -2.16 2.17
CA ARG A 33 7.17 -2.51 0.75
C ARG A 33 7.61 -3.95 0.48
N LEU A 34 8.81 -4.33 0.94
CA LEU A 34 9.36 -5.68 0.78
C LEU A 34 8.45 -6.75 1.39
N LYS A 35 7.88 -6.48 2.57
CA LYS A 35 6.92 -7.40 3.20
C LYS A 35 5.69 -7.63 2.32
N ARG A 36 5.08 -6.56 1.79
CA ARG A 36 3.93 -6.67 0.87
C ARG A 36 4.26 -7.39 -0.42
N GLU A 37 5.44 -7.14 -0.99
CA GLU A 37 5.88 -7.86 -2.19
C GLU A 37 6.07 -9.35 -1.93
N ASN A 38 6.61 -9.71 -0.77
CA ASN A 38 6.76 -11.11 -0.40
C ASN A 38 5.40 -11.80 -0.21
N GLU A 39 4.46 -11.15 0.48
CA GLU A 39 3.09 -11.64 0.63
C GLU A 39 2.40 -11.82 -0.72
N ALA A 40 2.50 -10.82 -1.61
CA ALA A 40 1.93 -10.88 -2.96
C ALA A 40 2.54 -12.02 -3.80
N ARG A 41 3.86 -12.28 -3.69
CA ARG A 41 4.50 -13.41 -4.37
C ARG A 41 4.00 -14.75 -3.87
N ILE A 42 3.85 -14.91 -2.56
CA ILE A 42 3.30 -16.14 -1.97
C ILE A 42 1.87 -16.37 -2.45
N GLU A 43 1.04 -15.31 -2.42
CA GLU A 43 -0.32 -15.35 -2.93
C GLU A 43 -0.35 -15.73 -4.42
N GLN A 44 0.52 -15.13 -5.24
CA GLN A 44 0.62 -15.43 -6.67
C GLN A 44 1.00 -16.90 -6.93
N VAL A 45 1.96 -17.44 -6.18
CA VAL A 45 2.36 -18.86 -6.28
C VAL A 45 1.19 -19.76 -5.90
N TRP A 46 0.51 -19.45 -4.79
CA TRP A 46 -0.65 -20.20 -4.34
C TRP A 46 -1.79 -20.18 -5.37
N LEU A 47 -2.14 -19.01 -5.89
CA LEU A 47 -3.14 -18.85 -6.94
C LEU A 47 -2.74 -19.59 -8.22
N GLY A 48 -1.46 -19.54 -8.61
CA GLY A 48 -0.94 -20.27 -9.76
C GLY A 48 -1.12 -21.79 -9.62
N GLU A 49 -0.81 -22.34 -8.44
CA GLU A 49 -0.98 -23.77 -8.15
C GLU A 49 -2.47 -24.16 -8.09
N VAL A 50 -3.31 -23.32 -7.49
CA VAL A 50 -4.76 -23.52 -7.50
C VAL A 50 -5.29 -23.55 -8.94
N LEU A 51 -4.88 -22.60 -9.78
CA LEU A 51 -5.28 -22.56 -11.19
C LEU A 51 -4.81 -23.79 -11.96
N HIS A 52 -3.59 -24.28 -11.72
CA HIS A 52 -3.05 -25.49 -12.34
C HIS A 52 -3.89 -26.73 -12.00
N ARG A 53 -4.40 -26.83 -10.77
CA ARG A 53 -5.24 -27.95 -10.33
C ARG A 53 -6.69 -27.87 -10.81
N VAL A 54 -7.16 -26.68 -11.16
CA VAL A 54 -8.55 -26.46 -11.56
C VAL A 54 -8.75 -26.86 -13.02
N LYS A 55 -9.58 -27.88 -13.26
CA LYS A 55 -9.92 -28.37 -14.62
C LYS A 55 -10.61 -27.32 -15.50
N LYS A 56 -11.26 -26.32 -14.91
CA LYS A 56 -12.01 -25.27 -15.64
C LYS A 56 -11.93 -23.95 -14.90
N VAL A 57 -11.12 -23.02 -15.41
CA VAL A 57 -10.95 -21.69 -14.82
C VAL A 57 -12.27 -20.90 -14.96
N PRO A 58 -12.83 -20.36 -13.85
CA PRO A 58 -13.99 -19.48 -13.92
C PRO A 58 -13.67 -18.25 -14.77
N LYS A 59 -14.66 -17.72 -15.51
CA LYS A 59 -14.49 -16.45 -16.25
C LYS A 59 -14.06 -15.34 -15.28
N LEU A 60 -13.10 -14.51 -15.68
CA LEU A 60 -12.60 -13.35 -14.91
C LEU A 60 -13.72 -12.46 -14.37
N GLU A 61 -14.80 -12.30 -15.13
CA GLU A 61 -16.01 -11.54 -14.75
C GLU A 61 -16.73 -12.07 -13.50
N LYS A 62 -16.48 -13.33 -13.11
CA LYS A 62 -17.01 -13.94 -11.87
C LYS A 62 -16.05 -13.78 -10.69
N LEU A 63 -14.77 -13.55 -10.95
CA LEU A 63 -13.71 -13.46 -9.94
C LEU A 63 -13.46 -12.00 -9.53
N LEU A 64 -13.48 -11.09 -10.49
CA LEU A 64 -13.47 -9.66 -10.22
C LEU A 64 -14.89 -9.26 -9.81
N GLY A 65 -15.07 -8.92 -8.53
CA GLY A 65 -16.34 -8.43 -8.02
C GLY A 65 -16.87 -7.31 -8.92
N LYS A 66 -18.11 -7.44 -9.38
CA LYS A 66 -18.82 -6.38 -10.10
C LYS A 66 -19.20 -5.26 -9.13
N GLU A 67 -18.23 -4.67 -8.46
CA GLU A 67 -18.45 -3.34 -7.88
C GLU A 67 -18.51 -2.38 -9.05
N LYS A 68 -19.73 -2.10 -9.51
CA LYS A 68 -19.95 -0.95 -10.38
C LYS A 68 -19.46 0.26 -9.59
N PRO A 69 -18.47 1.02 -10.09
CA PRO A 69 -18.07 2.23 -9.40
C PRO A 69 -19.32 3.10 -9.24
N GLU A 70 -19.65 3.42 -7.99
CA GLU A 70 -20.74 4.34 -7.67
C GLU A 70 -20.44 5.64 -8.42
N LYS A 71 -21.31 6.02 -9.37
CA LYS A 71 -21.16 7.27 -10.12
C LYS A 71 -21.52 8.41 -9.17
N VAL A 72 -20.56 8.83 -8.37
CA VAL A 72 -20.70 9.95 -7.45
C VAL A 72 -20.45 11.24 -8.23
N SER A 73 -21.32 12.24 -8.05
CA SER A 73 -21.08 13.58 -8.62
C SER A 73 -19.75 14.13 -8.10
N ILE A 74 -19.05 14.93 -8.91
CA ILE A 74 -17.79 15.59 -8.50
C ILE A 74 -17.98 16.34 -7.18
N SER A 75 -19.13 17.02 -7.00
CA SER A 75 -19.45 17.75 -5.77
C SER A 75 -19.60 16.84 -4.54
N GLU A 76 -20.26 15.70 -4.70
CA GLU A 76 -20.46 14.69 -3.65
C GLU A 76 -19.15 13.98 -3.28
N GLY A 77 -18.27 13.75 -4.27
CA GLY A 77 -16.94 13.20 -4.05
C GLY A 77 -16.09 14.12 -3.16
N PHE A 78 -16.08 15.42 -3.46
CA PHE A 78 -15.38 16.40 -2.61
C PHE A 78 -15.98 16.51 -1.21
N ALA A 79 -17.31 16.39 -1.07
CA ALA A 79 -17.96 16.38 0.23
C ALA A 79 -17.53 15.16 1.08
N ARG A 80 -17.52 13.95 0.50
CA ARG A 80 -17.03 12.73 1.17
C ARG A 80 -15.57 12.86 1.60
N ILE A 81 -14.70 13.41 0.75
CA ILE A 81 -13.28 13.63 1.10
C ILE A 81 -13.13 14.57 2.29
N ARG A 82 -13.89 15.68 2.32
CA ARG A 82 -13.88 16.62 3.44
C ARG A 82 -14.38 15.98 4.74
N GLU A 83 -15.44 15.18 4.66
CA GLU A 83 -16.00 14.48 5.81
C GLU A 83 -15.00 13.46 6.39
N MET A 84 -14.32 12.70 5.53
CA MET A 84 -13.24 11.79 5.94
C MET A 84 -12.09 12.54 6.61
N ALA A 85 -11.67 13.68 6.05
CA ALA A 85 -10.62 14.51 6.64
C ALA A 85 -10.99 15.04 8.04
N MET A 86 -12.25 15.45 8.23
CA MET A 86 -12.75 15.91 9.53
C MET A 86 -12.79 14.78 10.56
N LYS A 87 -13.28 13.59 10.19
CA LYS A 87 -13.28 12.40 11.06
C LYS A 87 -11.86 11.99 11.46
N ALA A 88 -10.92 12.01 10.52
CA ALA A 88 -9.52 11.71 10.79
C ALA A 88 -8.88 12.73 11.76
N LYS A 89 -9.26 14.01 11.66
CA LYS A 89 -8.80 15.05 12.59
C LYS A 89 -9.36 14.82 14.00
N GLN A 90 -10.66 14.54 14.11
CA GLN A 90 -11.32 14.25 15.39
C GLN A 90 -10.75 13.00 16.07
N ALA A 91 -10.46 11.95 15.30
CA ALA A 91 -9.83 10.74 15.83
C ALA A 91 -8.44 11.02 16.43
N ARG A 92 -7.63 11.86 15.77
CA ARG A 92 -6.32 12.28 16.30
C ARG A 92 -6.45 13.11 17.57
N GLU A 93 -7.42 14.02 17.63
CA GLU A 93 -7.68 14.84 18.82
C GLU A 93 -8.19 14.00 20.00
N ALA A 94 -8.95 12.92 19.74
CA ALA A 94 -9.40 11.97 20.75
C ALA A 94 -8.28 11.07 21.29
N GLU A 95 -7.29 10.71 20.47
CA GLU A 95 -6.11 9.94 20.90
C GLU A 95 -5.10 10.77 21.72
N THR A 96 -5.23 12.11 21.73
CA THR A 96 -4.30 13.02 22.42
C THR A 96 -4.83 13.50 23.78
N LYS A 97 -6.02 13.04 24.20
CA LYS A 97 -6.59 13.27 25.54
C LYS A 97 -6.51 12.01 26.38
#